data_AF-A0A3L9I0Z7-F1
#
_entry.id   AF-A0A3L9I0Z7-F1
#
_cell.length_a   1.000
_cell.length_b   1.000
_cell.length_c   1.000
_cell.angle_alpha   90.00
_cell.angle_beta   90.00
_cell.angle_gamma   90.00
#
_symmetry.space_group_name_H-M   'P 1'
#
loop_
_entity.id
_entity.type
_entity.pdbx_description
1 polymer ?
#
loop_
_entity_poly.entity_id
_entity_poly.type
_entity_poly.pdbx_seq_one_letter_code
_entity_poly.pdbx_strand_id
1 'polypeptide(L)'
;MDHLPMPKFGPLAGLRVVFSGIEIAGPFAGQMFAEWGAEVIWIENVAWADTIRVQPNYPQLSRRNLHALSLNIFKDEGREAFLKLMETTDIFIEASKGPAFARRGITDEVLWQHNPKLVIAHLSGFGQYGTEEYTNLPAYNTIAQAFSGYLIQNGDVDQPMPAFPYTADYFSGLTATTAALAALHKVRETGKGESIDIAMYEVMLRMGQYFMMDYFNGGEMCPRMSKGKDPYYAGCGLYKCA
;
A
#
# COMPACT_ATOMS: atom_id res chain seq x y z
N MET A 1 12.07 -9.89 -23.04
CA MET A 1 11.71 -8.52 -23.48
C MET A 1 12.73 -7.59 -22.88
N ASP A 2 13.29 -6.67 -23.67
CA ASP A 2 14.19 -5.64 -23.16
C ASP A 2 13.43 -4.70 -22.18
N HIS A 3 14.15 -4.02 -21.29
CA HIS A 3 13.58 -3.02 -20.39
C HIS A 3 13.12 -1.79 -21.18
N LEU A 4 12.03 -1.16 -20.73
CA LEU A 4 11.58 0.14 -21.25
C LEU A 4 12.63 1.23 -20.96
N PRO A 5 12.60 2.36 -21.69
CA PRO A 5 13.53 3.46 -21.44
C PRO A 5 13.40 3.98 -19.99
N MET A 6 14.40 3.64 -19.17
CA MET A 6 14.47 4.02 -17.76
C MET A 6 15.76 4.78 -17.46
N PRO A 7 15.75 5.68 -16.47
CA PRO A 7 16.98 6.26 -15.96
C PRO A 7 17.91 5.18 -15.39
N LYS A 8 19.18 5.17 -15.83
CA LYS A 8 20.20 4.21 -15.37
C LYS A 8 20.91 4.69 -14.10
N PHE A 9 20.16 4.87 -13.02
CA PHE A 9 20.68 5.25 -11.71
C PHE A 9 19.94 4.52 -10.60
N GLY A 10 20.46 4.57 -9.37
CA GLY A 10 19.75 4.11 -8.17
C GLY A 10 20.03 2.65 -7.77
N PRO A 11 19.76 2.29 -6.50
CA PRO A 11 20.09 0.99 -5.94
C PRO A 11 19.25 -0.17 -6.50
N LEU A 12 18.13 0.10 -7.17
CA LEU A 12 17.23 -0.89 -7.75
C LEU A 12 17.27 -0.95 -9.28
N ALA A 13 18.33 -0.40 -9.90
CA ALA A 13 18.53 -0.51 -11.34
C ALA A 13 18.54 -1.98 -11.80
N GLY A 14 17.75 -2.29 -12.84
CA GLY A 14 17.56 -3.63 -13.38
C GLY A 14 16.42 -4.43 -12.74
N LEU A 15 15.77 -3.89 -11.69
CA LEU A 15 14.55 -4.47 -11.11
C LEU A 15 13.32 -4.02 -11.90
N ARG A 16 12.40 -4.93 -12.21
CA ARG A 16 11.07 -4.60 -12.75
C ARG A 16 9.98 -4.78 -11.69
N VAL A 17 9.22 -3.71 -11.46
CA VAL A 17 8.07 -3.69 -10.56
C VAL A 17 6.81 -3.38 -11.36
N VAL A 18 5.79 -4.20 -11.21
CA VAL A 18 4.46 -3.93 -11.77
C VAL A 18 3.51 -3.70 -10.63
N PHE A 19 2.64 -2.71 -10.74
CA PHE A 19 1.56 -2.57 -9.76
C PHE A 19 0.22 -2.32 -10.43
N SER A 20 -0.83 -2.85 -9.82
CA SER A 20 -2.23 -2.52 -10.16
C SER A 20 -2.89 -1.90 -8.94
N GLY A 21 -3.28 -0.65 -9.05
CA GLY A 21 -3.84 0.11 -7.95
C GLY A 21 -4.19 1.53 -8.37
N ILE A 22 -5.05 2.16 -7.59
CA ILE A 22 -5.47 3.56 -7.77
C ILE A 22 -5.20 4.33 -6.47
N GLU A 23 -5.41 5.64 -6.50
CA GLU A 23 -5.29 6.51 -5.32
C GLU A 23 -3.83 6.60 -4.83
N ILE A 24 -3.55 6.20 -3.58
CA ILE A 24 -2.34 6.57 -2.85
C ILE A 24 -1.48 5.36 -2.47
N ALA A 25 -1.96 4.40 -1.67
CA ALA A 25 -1.09 3.43 -0.99
C ALA A 25 -0.24 2.56 -1.96
N GLY A 26 -0.87 1.88 -2.91
CA GLY A 26 -0.17 1.09 -3.93
C GLY A 26 0.70 1.94 -4.86
N PRO A 27 0.16 3.03 -5.43
CA PRO A 27 0.96 3.93 -6.25
C PRO A 27 2.14 4.59 -5.54
N PHE A 28 2.04 4.88 -4.24
CA PHE A 28 3.15 5.37 -3.43
C PHE A 28 4.25 4.31 -3.31
N ALA A 29 3.89 3.05 -3.10
CA ALA A 29 4.85 1.95 -3.12
C ALA A 29 5.59 1.88 -4.47
N GLY A 30 4.84 1.88 -5.58
CA GLY A 30 5.39 1.92 -6.94
C GLY A 30 6.30 3.13 -7.19
N GLN A 31 5.90 4.32 -6.72
CA GLN A 31 6.71 5.53 -6.82
C GLN A 31 8.05 5.38 -6.10
N MET A 32 8.07 4.84 -4.87
CA MET A 32 9.33 4.61 -4.14
C MET A 32 10.29 3.70 -4.91
N PHE A 33 9.78 2.62 -5.52
CA PHE A 33 10.58 1.75 -6.37
C PHE A 33 11.16 2.49 -7.59
N ALA A 34 10.35 3.33 -8.24
CA ALA A 34 10.76 4.13 -9.39
C ALA A 34 11.84 5.16 -9.02
N GLU A 35 11.69 5.84 -7.88
CA GLU A 35 12.66 6.81 -7.36
C GLU A 35 14.00 6.16 -7.00
N TRP A 36 13.98 4.88 -6.64
CA TRP A 36 15.18 4.08 -6.38
C TRP A 36 15.75 3.37 -7.62
N GLY A 37 15.21 3.64 -8.81
CA GLY A 37 15.78 3.23 -10.09
C GLY A 37 15.20 1.95 -10.69
N ALA A 38 14.15 1.36 -10.10
CA ALA A 38 13.46 0.23 -10.70
C ALA A 38 12.64 0.65 -11.93
N GLU A 39 12.49 -0.23 -12.91
CA GLU A 39 11.49 -0.10 -13.98
C GLU A 39 10.11 -0.33 -13.39
N VAL A 40 9.27 0.69 -13.36
CA VAL A 40 7.94 0.60 -12.77
C VAL A 40 6.86 0.72 -13.84
N ILE A 41 6.00 -0.29 -13.91
CA ILE A 41 4.85 -0.33 -14.82
C ILE A 41 3.57 -0.29 -13.98
N TRP A 42 2.80 0.78 -14.14
CA TRP A 42 1.50 0.94 -13.54
C TRP A 42 0.42 0.38 -14.48
N ILE A 43 -0.31 -0.64 -14.04
CA ILE A 43 -1.50 -1.12 -14.73
C ILE A 43 -2.73 -0.35 -14.24
N GLU A 44 -3.30 0.44 -15.15
CA GLU A 44 -4.52 1.19 -14.90
C GLU A 44 -5.72 0.54 -15.61
N ASN A 45 -6.89 0.56 -14.95
CA ASN A 45 -8.12 0.04 -15.50
C ASN A 45 -8.58 0.87 -16.72
N VAL A 46 -9.02 0.19 -17.78
CA VAL A 46 -9.54 0.84 -19.01
C VAL A 46 -10.93 1.46 -18.86
N ALA A 47 -11.73 0.98 -17.89
CA ALA A 47 -13.11 1.40 -17.68
C ALA A 47 -13.20 2.61 -16.76
N TRP A 48 -12.32 2.70 -15.78
CA TRP A 48 -12.32 3.77 -14.78
C TRP A 48 -10.91 4.28 -14.58
N ALA A 49 -10.72 5.55 -14.92
CA ALA A 49 -9.49 6.28 -14.63
C ALA A 49 -9.27 6.34 -13.13
N ASP A 50 -8.01 6.30 -12.71
CA ASP A 50 -7.63 6.66 -11.36
C ASP A 50 -8.12 8.07 -11.05
N THR A 51 -8.89 8.21 -9.98
CA THR A 51 -9.49 9.45 -9.49
C THR A 51 -8.42 10.51 -9.22
N ILE A 52 -7.17 10.13 -8.93
CA ILE A 52 -6.05 11.05 -8.80
C ILE A 52 -5.74 11.80 -10.11
N ARG A 53 -6.09 11.27 -11.28
CA ARG A 53 -5.88 11.95 -12.57
C ARG A 53 -6.60 13.29 -12.66
N VAL A 54 -7.71 13.46 -11.94
CA VAL A 54 -8.49 14.72 -11.96
C VAL A 54 -8.07 15.69 -10.85
N GLN A 55 -7.15 15.28 -9.97
CA GLN A 55 -6.63 16.17 -8.93
C GLN A 55 -5.52 17.08 -9.50
N PRO A 56 -5.61 18.41 -9.33
CA PRO A 56 -4.57 19.32 -9.80
C PRO A 56 -3.20 18.97 -9.20
N ASN A 57 -2.17 18.88 -10.03
CA ASN A 57 -0.77 18.65 -9.67
C ASN A 57 -0.44 17.29 -9.02
N TYR A 58 -1.43 16.49 -8.62
CA TYR A 58 -1.20 15.23 -7.90
C TYR A 58 -0.60 14.13 -8.80
N PRO A 59 -1.03 13.94 -10.06
CA PRO A 59 -0.38 12.99 -10.96
C PRO A 59 1.10 13.33 -11.18
N GLN A 60 1.41 14.62 -11.28
CA GLN A 60 2.78 15.11 -11.39
C GLN A 60 3.56 14.78 -10.12
N LEU A 61 2.96 14.77 -8.93
CA LEU A 61 3.59 14.32 -7.69
C LEU A 61 3.84 12.81 -7.68
N SER A 62 2.81 12.02 -8.01
CA SER A 62 2.72 10.60 -7.62
C SER A 62 2.83 9.59 -8.74
N ARG A 63 2.92 10.03 -10.01
CA ARG A 63 3.10 9.16 -11.19
C ARG A 63 4.37 9.52 -11.97
N ARG A 64 5.40 10.00 -11.28
CA ARG A 64 6.73 10.27 -11.87
C ARG A 64 7.48 8.96 -12.09
N ASN A 65 8.37 8.95 -13.09
CA ASN A 65 9.35 7.88 -13.33
C ASN A 65 8.76 6.47 -13.57
N LEU A 66 7.46 6.37 -13.91
CA LEU A 66 6.79 5.11 -14.20
C LEU A 66 6.18 5.10 -15.60
N HIS A 67 5.94 3.91 -16.11
CA HIS A 67 5.22 3.67 -17.36
C HIS A 67 3.76 3.31 -17.06
N ALA A 68 2.82 4.06 -17.60
CA ALA A 68 1.40 3.73 -17.49
C ALA A 68 0.98 2.76 -18.62
N LEU A 69 0.32 1.68 -18.26
CA LEU A 69 -0.27 0.70 -19.17
C LEU A 69 -1.75 0.55 -18.84
N SER A 70 -2.63 0.99 -19.75
CA SER A 70 -4.06 0.78 -19.61
C SER A 70 -4.42 -0.64 -20.05
N LEU A 71 -4.92 -1.47 -19.14
CA LEU A 71 -5.20 -2.88 -19.38
C LEU A 71 -6.39 -3.37 -18.55
N ASN A 72 -7.30 -4.12 -19.19
CA ASN A 72 -8.32 -4.86 -18.45
C ASN A 72 -7.83 -6.28 -18.17
N ILE A 73 -7.17 -6.46 -17.03
CA ILE A 73 -6.58 -7.74 -16.59
C ILE A 73 -7.62 -8.89 -16.52
N PHE A 74 -8.92 -8.58 -16.42
CA PHE A 74 -9.98 -9.57 -16.20
C PHE A 74 -10.73 -9.99 -17.48
N LYS A 75 -10.34 -9.48 -18.65
CA LYS A 75 -10.75 -10.04 -19.95
C LYS A 75 -9.70 -11.01 -20.46
N ASP A 76 -10.07 -11.96 -21.32
CA ASP A 76 -9.18 -13.03 -21.77
C ASP A 76 -7.88 -12.49 -22.39
N GLU A 77 -7.95 -11.55 -23.33
CA GLU A 77 -6.76 -10.98 -23.98
C GLU A 77 -5.93 -10.13 -22.99
N GLY A 78 -6.60 -9.44 -22.07
CA GLY A 78 -5.92 -8.62 -21.06
C GLY A 78 -5.26 -9.46 -19.97
N ARG A 79 -5.86 -10.61 -19.63
CA ARG A 79 -5.27 -11.62 -18.73
C ARG A 79 -4.04 -12.24 -19.37
N GLU A 80 -4.11 -12.62 -20.64
CA GLU A 80 -2.95 -13.17 -21.36
C GLU A 80 -1.79 -12.17 -21.39
N ALA A 81 -2.05 -10.91 -21.74
CA ALA A 81 -1.05 -9.85 -21.73
C ALA A 81 -0.47 -9.60 -20.33
N PHE A 82 -1.31 -9.62 -19.30
CA PHE A 82 -0.88 -9.48 -17.91
C PHE A 82 0.03 -10.62 -17.47
N LEU A 83 -0.37 -11.89 -17.70
CA LEU A 83 0.43 -13.05 -17.32
C LEU A 83 1.79 -13.07 -18.05
N LYS A 84 1.81 -12.69 -19.34
CA LYS A 84 3.05 -12.51 -20.10
C LYS A 84 3.95 -11.42 -19.53
N LEU A 85 3.39 -10.35 -18.98
CA LEU A 85 4.17 -9.34 -18.27
C LEU A 85 4.76 -9.90 -16.97
N MET A 86 4.00 -10.72 -16.24
CA MET A 86 4.44 -11.35 -14.99
C MET A 86 5.65 -12.28 -15.16
N GLU A 87 5.81 -12.93 -16.32
CA GLU A 87 6.99 -13.76 -16.66
C GLU A 87 8.33 -13.03 -16.51
N THR A 88 8.32 -11.69 -16.58
CA THR A 88 9.52 -10.85 -16.51
C THR A 88 9.50 -9.85 -15.36
N THR A 89 8.52 -9.94 -14.48
CA THR A 89 8.34 -9.03 -13.35
C THR A 89 9.02 -9.58 -12.11
N ASP A 90 9.78 -8.78 -11.37
CA ASP A 90 10.40 -9.23 -10.13
C ASP A 90 9.44 -9.07 -8.94
N ILE A 91 8.70 -7.96 -8.91
CA ILE A 91 7.73 -7.63 -7.87
C ILE A 91 6.41 -7.21 -8.50
N PHE A 92 5.32 -7.87 -8.12
CA PHE A 92 3.96 -7.45 -8.42
C PHE A 92 3.29 -6.91 -7.15
N ILE A 93 2.74 -5.70 -7.22
CA ILE A 93 1.98 -5.08 -6.13
C ILE A 93 0.52 -4.94 -6.56
N GLU A 94 -0.37 -5.65 -5.90
CA GLU A 94 -1.82 -5.49 -6.08
C GLU A 94 -2.38 -4.65 -4.94
N ALA A 95 -2.85 -3.45 -5.25
CA ALA A 95 -3.55 -2.58 -4.30
C ALA A 95 -5.04 -2.54 -4.62
N SER A 96 -5.76 -3.54 -4.11
CA SER A 96 -7.18 -3.76 -4.38
C SER A 96 -7.90 -4.27 -3.12
N LYS A 97 -9.20 -4.54 -3.19
CA LYS A 97 -9.91 -5.17 -2.06
C LYS A 97 -9.42 -6.61 -1.91
N GLY A 98 -9.24 -7.09 -0.69
CA GLY A 98 -8.96 -8.51 -0.47
C GLY A 98 -10.17 -9.39 -0.83
N PRO A 99 -9.97 -10.65 -1.20
CA PRO A 99 -9.01 -11.13 -2.19
C PRO A 99 -9.54 -10.98 -3.64
N ALA A 100 -9.53 -9.77 -4.21
CA ALA A 100 -10.25 -9.49 -5.46
C ALA A 100 -9.66 -10.18 -6.71
N PHE A 101 -8.33 -10.25 -6.85
CA PHE A 101 -7.72 -10.98 -7.98
C PHE A 101 -7.96 -12.49 -7.88
N ALA A 102 -7.78 -13.08 -6.70
CA ALA A 102 -8.02 -14.51 -6.47
C ALA A 102 -9.49 -14.87 -6.77
N ARG A 103 -10.47 -14.07 -6.32
CA ARG A 103 -11.89 -14.27 -6.67
C ARG A 103 -12.19 -14.16 -8.17
N ARG A 104 -11.29 -13.54 -8.94
CA ARG A 104 -11.39 -13.42 -10.40
C ARG A 104 -10.48 -14.41 -11.13
N GLY A 105 -9.91 -15.40 -10.42
CA GLY A 105 -9.12 -16.49 -10.99
C GLY A 105 -7.65 -16.15 -11.25
N ILE A 106 -7.13 -15.09 -10.64
CA ILE A 106 -5.69 -14.76 -10.65
C ILE A 106 -5.18 -14.96 -9.23
N THR A 107 -4.78 -16.19 -8.91
CA THR A 107 -4.22 -16.54 -7.61
C THR A 107 -2.69 -16.49 -7.64
N ASP A 108 -2.05 -16.54 -6.46
CA ASP A 108 -0.60 -16.59 -6.36
C ASP A 108 -0.03 -17.81 -7.10
N GLU A 109 -0.72 -18.95 -7.07
CA GLU A 109 -0.31 -20.16 -7.81
C GLU A 109 -0.34 -19.95 -9.32
N VAL A 110 -1.36 -19.26 -9.85
CA VAL A 110 -1.43 -18.92 -11.27
C VAL A 110 -0.26 -18.01 -11.64
N LEU A 111 0.05 -17.02 -10.81
CA LEU A 111 1.19 -16.13 -11.04
C LEU A 111 2.53 -16.87 -11.01
N TRP A 112 2.73 -17.77 -10.03
CA TRP A 112 3.96 -18.55 -9.92
C TRP A 112 4.13 -19.63 -10.99
N GLN A 113 3.06 -20.09 -11.65
CA GLN A 113 3.16 -20.93 -12.85
C GLN A 113 3.88 -20.21 -13.99
N HIS A 114 3.69 -18.89 -14.12
CA HIS A 114 4.36 -18.06 -15.12
C HIS A 114 5.72 -17.54 -14.64
N ASN A 115 5.84 -17.26 -13.35
CA ASN A 115 7.10 -16.79 -12.77
C ASN A 115 7.30 -17.34 -11.34
N PRO A 116 8.02 -18.47 -11.19
CA PRO A 116 8.27 -19.09 -9.89
C PRO A 116 9.10 -18.24 -8.91
N LYS A 117 9.65 -17.11 -9.35
CA LYS A 117 10.47 -16.18 -8.55
C LYS A 117 9.72 -14.90 -8.17
N LEU A 118 8.49 -14.72 -8.63
CA LEU A 118 7.73 -13.48 -8.43
C LEU A 118 7.49 -13.23 -6.95
N VAL A 119 7.81 -12.00 -6.50
CA VAL A 119 7.31 -11.46 -5.23
C VAL A 119 5.93 -10.86 -5.48
N ILE A 120 4.95 -11.26 -4.70
CA ILE A 120 3.58 -10.75 -4.79
C ILE A 120 3.28 -10.00 -3.48
N ALA A 121 2.92 -8.73 -3.58
CA ALA A 121 2.51 -7.92 -2.45
C ALA A 121 1.05 -7.53 -2.60
N HIS A 122 0.20 -8.13 -1.78
CA HIS A 122 -1.21 -7.80 -1.65
C HIS A 122 -1.37 -6.67 -0.65
N LEU A 123 -1.90 -5.54 -1.08
CA LEU A 123 -2.14 -4.36 -0.25
C LEU A 123 -3.63 -4.02 -0.26
N SER A 124 -4.28 -4.23 0.88
CA SER A 124 -5.72 -4.00 0.99
C SER A 124 -6.10 -3.39 2.34
N GLY A 125 -7.34 -2.95 2.48
CA GLY A 125 -7.84 -2.38 3.72
C GLY A 125 -7.76 -3.34 4.92
N PHE A 126 -8.19 -4.58 4.70
CA PHE A 126 -8.47 -5.59 5.72
C PHE A 126 -7.72 -6.91 5.54
N GLY A 127 -6.81 -7.00 4.56
CA GLY A 127 -6.07 -8.23 4.25
C GLY A 127 -6.79 -9.15 3.28
N GLN A 128 -6.05 -10.14 2.75
CA GLN A 128 -6.57 -11.25 1.95
C GLN A 128 -7.28 -12.28 2.85
N TYR A 129 -6.81 -12.42 4.09
CA TYR A 129 -7.28 -13.41 5.06
C TYR A 129 -7.89 -12.77 6.30
N GLY A 130 -8.82 -13.46 6.96
CA GLY A 130 -9.52 -12.97 8.14
C GLY A 130 -11.03 -13.27 8.09
N THR A 131 -11.81 -12.54 8.87
CA THR A 131 -13.27 -12.68 8.87
C THR A 131 -13.83 -12.23 7.52
N GLU A 132 -14.64 -13.07 6.88
CA GLU A 132 -15.19 -12.83 5.54
C GLU A 132 -16.01 -11.54 5.42
N GLU A 133 -16.59 -11.08 6.55
CA GLU A 133 -17.29 -9.80 6.63
C GLU A 133 -16.38 -8.60 6.30
N TYR A 134 -15.07 -8.68 6.58
CA TYR A 134 -14.13 -7.58 6.42
C TYR A 134 -13.25 -7.68 5.17
N THR A 135 -12.75 -8.87 4.83
CA THR A 135 -11.65 -9.02 3.83
C THR A 135 -12.00 -8.49 2.45
N ASN A 136 -13.30 -8.33 2.10
CA ASN A 136 -13.78 -7.73 0.85
C ASN A 136 -14.38 -6.31 0.97
N LEU A 137 -14.27 -5.66 2.12
CA LEU A 137 -14.77 -4.30 2.27
C LEU A 137 -13.81 -3.28 1.64
N PRO A 138 -14.35 -2.19 1.06
CA PRO A 138 -13.53 -1.05 0.71
C PRO A 138 -12.98 -0.40 1.99
N ALA A 139 -11.71 -0.02 1.97
CA ALA A 139 -11.16 0.87 2.99
C ALA A 139 -10.35 1.98 2.32
N TYR A 140 -10.56 3.19 2.80
CA TYR A 140 -9.67 4.33 2.58
C TYR A 140 -8.92 4.65 3.87
N ASN A 141 -7.97 5.58 3.80
CA ASN A 141 -7.18 6.04 4.94
C ASN A 141 -7.97 6.16 6.25
N THR A 142 -9.09 6.91 6.24
CA THR A 142 -9.87 7.17 7.46
C THR A 142 -10.50 5.90 8.03
N ILE A 143 -10.94 4.96 7.18
CA ILE A 143 -11.51 3.67 7.62
C ILE A 143 -10.42 2.83 8.29
N ALA A 144 -9.24 2.72 7.67
CA ALA A 144 -8.12 1.98 8.24
C ALA A 144 -7.65 2.59 9.59
N GLN A 145 -7.58 3.92 9.68
CA GLN A 145 -7.25 4.60 10.94
C GLN A 145 -8.32 4.39 12.02
N ALA A 146 -9.61 4.46 11.65
CA ALA A 146 -10.70 4.26 12.61
C ALA A 146 -10.74 2.82 13.12
N PHE A 147 -10.68 1.86 12.21
CA PHE A 147 -10.77 0.43 12.54
C PHE A 147 -9.60 -0.07 13.38
N SER A 148 -8.40 0.48 13.14
CA SER A 148 -7.20 0.18 13.95
C SER A 148 -7.19 0.87 15.31
N GLY A 149 -8.12 1.76 15.61
CA GLY A 149 -8.05 2.61 16.81
C GLY A 149 -6.94 3.67 16.75
N TYR A 150 -6.25 3.84 15.63
CA TYR A 150 -5.27 4.92 15.47
C TYR A 150 -5.95 6.31 15.45
N LEU A 151 -7.16 6.40 14.90
CA LEU A 151 -7.91 7.66 14.79
C LEU A 151 -8.19 8.25 16.19
N ILE A 152 -8.57 7.42 17.17
CA ILE A 152 -8.86 7.90 18.53
C ILE A 152 -7.62 8.39 19.29
N GLN A 153 -6.42 8.23 18.75
CA GLN A 153 -5.19 8.79 19.34
C GLN A 153 -4.96 10.25 18.92
N ASN A 154 -5.71 10.73 17.93
CA ASN A 154 -5.48 12.00 17.28
C ASN A 154 -6.66 12.96 17.48
N GLY A 155 -6.38 14.27 17.42
CA GLY A 155 -7.36 15.32 17.66
C GLY A 155 -7.63 15.58 19.14
N ASP A 156 -8.60 16.46 19.40
CA ASP A 156 -9.02 16.79 20.75
C ASP A 156 -9.95 15.70 21.33
N VAL A 157 -10.06 15.63 22.65
CA VAL A 157 -10.91 14.67 23.36
C VAL A 157 -12.37 14.67 22.88
N ASP A 158 -12.91 15.84 22.55
CA ASP A 158 -14.29 16.00 22.07
C ASP A 158 -14.42 15.88 20.54
N GLN A 159 -13.29 15.82 19.83
CA GLN A 159 -13.24 15.79 18.37
C GLN A 159 -12.06 14.92 17.89
N PRO A 160 -12.17 13.57 17.98
CA PRO A 160 -11.18 12.68 17.39
C PRO A 160 -11.14 12.87 15.87
N MET A 161 -9.94 12.91 15.30
CA MET A 161 -9.72 13.21 13.89
C MET A 161 -8.70 12.23 13.30
N PRO A 162 -8.83 11.84 12.02
CA PRO A 162 -7.76 11.09 11.37
C PRO A 162 -6.49 11.94 11.28
N ALA A 163 -5.34 11.29 11.43
CA ALA A 163 -4.06 11.91 11.16
C ALA A 163 -3.94 12.26 9.67
N PHE A 164 -3.51 13.50 9.42
CA PHE A 164 -3.31 14.09 8.10
C PHE A 164 -1.88 13.83 7.60
N PRO A 165 -1.60 13.78 6.27
CA PRO A 165 -2.56 13.84 5.16
C PRO A 165 -3.31 12.53 4.93
N TYR A 166 -2.58 11.44 4.70
CA TYR A 166 -3.13 10.12 4.39
C TYR A 166 -2.26 9.04 5.05
N THR A 167 -2.09 9.16 6.37
CA THR A 167 -1.11 8.41 7.16
C THR A 167 -1.17 6.90 6.93
N ALA A 168 -2.38 6.33 6.83
CA ALA A 168 -2.54 4.90 6.56
C ALA A 168 -2.10 4.50 5.16
N ASP A 169 -2.38 5.33 4.15
CA ASP A 169 -1.94 5.04 2.78
C ASP A 169 -0.41 5.06 2.68
N TYR A 170 0.24 6.10 3.23
CA TYR A 170 1.69 6.24 3.14
C TYR A 170 2.45 5.20 3.96
N PHE A 171 2.03 4.90 5.19
CA PHE A 171 2.66 3.83 5.96
C PHE A 171 2.44 2.46 5.35
N SER A 172 1.26 2.20 4.79
CA SER A 172 1.00 0.91 4.15
C SER A 172 1.79 0.76 2.84
N GLY A 173 1.91 1.82 2.05
CA GLY A 173 2.78 1.82 0.86
C GLY A 173 4.25 1.61 1.21
N LEU A 174 4.76 2.28 2.26
CA LEU A 174 6.12 2.03 2.77
C LEU A 174 6.31 0.59 3.26
N THR A 175 5.30 0.04 3.94
CA THR A 175 5.30 -1.35 4.40
C THR A 175 5.33 -2.32 3.21
N ALA A 176 4.55 -2.06 2.16
CA ALA A 176 4.57 -2.84 0.93
C ALA A 176 5.93 -2.81 0.24
N THR A 177 6.54 -1.62 0.10
CA THR A 177 7.87 -1.48 -0.47
C THR A 177 8.92 -2.25 0.33
N THR A 178 8.95 -2.08 1.66
CA THR A 178 9.97 -2.71 2.51
C THR A 178 9.79 -4.22 2.65
N ALA A 179 8.55 -4.70 2.78
CA ALA A 179 8.25 -6.12 2.81
C ALA A 179 8.61 -6.78 1.47
N ALA A 180 8.26 -6.16 0.34
CA ALA A 180 8.59 -6.69 -0.98
C ALA A 180 10.13 -6.75 -1.21
N LEU A 181 10.89 -5.78 -0.72
CA LEU A 181 12.36 -5.83 -0.74
C LEU A 181 12.92 -6.96 0.13
N ALA A 182 12.35 -7.20 1.31
CA ALA A 182 12.74 -8.32 2.18
C ALA A 182 12.43 -9.68 1.51
N ALA A 183 11.25 -9.82 0.89
CA ALA A 183 10.89 -10.99 0.10
C ALA A 183 11.85 -11.17 -1.08
N LEU A 184 12.17 -10.10 -1.82
CA LEU A 184 13.11 -10.16 -2.94
C LEU A 184 14.51 -10.61 -2.49
N HIS A 185 14.96 -10.19 -1.31
CA HIS A 185 16.21 -10.67 -0.73
C HIS A 185 16.19 -12.19 -0.54
N LYS A 186 15.12 -12.75 0.03
CA LYS A 186 14.92 -14.20 0.16
C LYS A 186 14.82 -14.91 -1.20
N VAL A 187 14.16 -14.30 -2.20
CA VAL A 187 14.09 -14.84 -3.57
C VAL A 187 15.48 -14.97 -4.18
N ARG A 188 16.38 -14.00 -3.96
CA ARG A 188 17.75 -14.04 -4.48
C ARG A 188 18.56 -15.20 -3.91
N GLU A 189 18.30 -15.59 -2.67
CA GLU A 189 18.97 -16.72 -2.02
C GLU A 189 18.37 -18.08 -2.41
N THR A 190 17.03 -18.13 -2.52
CA THR A 190 16.30 -19.40 -2.64
C THR A 190 15.82 -19.73 -4.05
N GLY A 191 15.72 -18.73 -4.91
CA GLY A 191 15.10 -18.83 -6.23
C GLY A 191 13.59 -19.11 -6.21
N LYS A 192 12.93 -18.94 -5.06
CA LYS A 192 11.48 -19.17 -4.89
C LYS A 192 10.79 -17.87 -4.53
N GLY A 193 9.69 -17.57 -5.23
CA GLY A 193 8.80 -16.43 -4.98
C GLY A 193 8.22 -16.41 -3.56
N GLU A 194 7.61 -15.29 -3.21
CA GLU A 194 6.99 -15.09 -1.90
C GLU A 194 5.74 -14.21 -2.05
N SER A 195 4.73 -14.48 -1.22
CA SER A 195 3.49 -13.72 -1.19
C SER A 195 3.34 -13.02 0.16
N ILE A 196 3.00 -11.74 0.12
CA ILE A 196 2.92 -10.88 1.30
C ILE A 196 1.51 -10.30 1.34
N ASP A 197 0.81 -10.52 2.45
CA ASP A 197 -0.48 -9.89 2.71
C ASP A 197 -0.32 -8.71 3.67
N ILE A 198 -0.78 -7.53 3.25
CA ILE A 198 -0.68 -6.28 3.98
C ILE A 198 -2.07 -5.69 4.13
N ALA A 199 -2.53 -5.66 5.38
CA ALA A 199 -3.76 -4.98 5.76
C ALA A 199 -3.44 -3.57 6.29
N MET A 200 -4.02 -2.53 5.69
CA MET A 200 -3.81 -1.14 6.11
C MET A 200 -4.16 -0.93 7.60
N TYR A 201 -5.21 -1.59 8.10
CA TYR A 201 -5.57 -1.47 9.51
C TYR A 201 -4.51 -2.06 10.43
N GLU A 202 -3.85 -3.17 10.08
CA GLU A 202 -2.78 -3.79 10.88
C GLU A 202 -1.53 -2.91 10.90
N VAL A 203 -1.22 -2.27 9.76
CA VAL A 203 -0.14 -1.27 9.69
C VAL A 203 -0.43 -0.13 10.65
N MET A 204 -1.65 0.41 10.65
CA MET A 204 -2.01 1.50 11.56
C MET A 204 -2.10 1.05 13.02
N LEU A 205 -2.53 -0.19 13.27
CA LEU A 205 -2.50 -0.80 14.59
C LEU A 205 -1.08 -0.78 15.17
N ARG A 206 -0.12 -1.20 14.35
CA ARG A 206 1.30 -1.24 14.69
C ARG A 206 1.88 0.16 14.91
N MET A 207 1.46 1.16 14.12
CA MET A 207 1.91 2.54 14.28
C MET A 207 1.27 3.25 15.48
N GLY A 208 0.14 2.75 15.97
CA GLY A 208 -0.58 3.26 17.15
C GLY A 208 0.09 3.02 18.50
N GLN A 209 1.35 2.59 18.51
CA GLN A 209 2.18 2.38 19.69
C GLN A 209 1.56 1.43 20.74
N TYR A 210 1.93 1.62 22.01
CA TYR A 210 1.60 0.76 23.14
C TYR A 210 0.19 1.01 23.70
N PHE A 211 -0.56 2.01 23.22
CA PHE A 211 -1.88 2.38 23.76
C PHE A 211 -2.93 1.25 23.68
N MET A 212 -2.84 0.41 22.66
CA MET A 212 -3.67 -0.80 22.60
C MET A 212 -3.35 -1.74 23.77
N MET A 213 -2.07 -1.88 24.11
CA MET A 213 -1.64 -2.72 25.23
C MET A 213 -1.99 -2.10 26.58
N ASP A 214 -1.95 -0.77 26.72
CA ASP A 214 -2.43 -0.08 27.93
C ASP A 214 -3.91 -0.38 28.18
N TYR A 215 -4.73 -0.36 27.13
CA TYR A 215 -6.12 -0.73 27.24
C TYR A 215 -6.32 -2.21 27.59
N PHE A 216 -5.64 -3.14 26.91
CA PHE A 216 -5.81 -4.56 27.18
C PHE A 216 -5.28 -5.01 28.55
N ASN A 217 -4.19 -4.40 29.03
CA ASN A 217 -3.56 -4.78 30.30
C ASN A 217 -4.15 -4.03 31.50
N GLY A 218 -4.52 -2.76 31.33
CA GLY A 218 -4.92 -1.86 32.43
C GLY A 218 -6.30 -1.23 32.28
N GLY A 219 -6.97 -1.39 31.15
CA GLY A 219 -8.23 -0.69 30.84
C GLY A 219 -8.04 0.80 30.57
N GLU A 220 -6.81 1.25 30.36
CA GLU A 220 -6.46 2.66 30.16
C GLU A 220 -6.66 3.04 28.70
N MET A 221 -7.50 4.04 28.46
CA MET A 221 -7.68 4.61 27.12
C MET A 221 -6.54 5.58 26.82
N CYS A 222 -6.08 5.60 25.56
CA CYS A 222 -5.11 6.58 25.08
C CYS A 222 -5.53 8.00 25.49
N PRO A 223 -4.72 8.73 26.27
CA PRO A 223 -5.03 10.11 26.57
C PRO A 223 -4.88 10.95 25.30
N ARG A 224 -5.75 11.95 25.18
CA ARG A 224 -5.84 12.81 23.99
C ARG A 224 -5.61 14.26 24.34
N MET A 225 -5.31 15.05 23.31
CA MET A 225 -5.17 16.49 23.47
C MET A 225 -6.46 17.12 23.99
N SER A 226 -6.29 18.21 24.75
CA SER A 226 -7.39 19.06 25.20
C SER A 226 -7.13 20.51 24.78
N LYS A 227 -7.89 20.97 23.79
CA LYS A 227 -7.72 22.28 23.14
C LYS A 227 -6.30 22.45 22.59
N GLY A 228 -5.80 21.40 21.93
CA GLY A 228 -4.46 21.36 21.32
C GLY A 228 -3.30 21.30 22.32
N LYS A 229 -3.55 20.98 23.60
CA LYS A 229 -2.51 20.80 24.62
C LYS A 229 -2.20 19.32 24.82
N ASP A 230 -0.92 18.99 24.92
CA ASP A 230 -0.45 17.63 25.18
C ASP A 230 -0.93 17.13 26.56
N PRO A 231 -1.41 15.86 26.66
CA PRO A 231 -1.95 15.34 27.91
C PRO A 231 -0.89 14.98 28.95
N TYR A 232 0.38 14.82 28.56
CA TYR A 232 1.47 14.38 29.45
C TYR A 232 2.40 15.53 29.84
N TYR A 233 2.69 16.45 28.92
CA TYR A 233 3.72 17.47 29.12
C TYR A 233 3.15 18.89 29.21
N ALA A 234 3.43 19.55 30.32
CA ALA A 234 3.15 20.98 30.47
C ALA A 234 3.96 21.82 29.48
N GLY A 235 3.34 22.85 28.87
CA GLY A 235 4.01 23.71 27.90
C GLY A 235 4.08 23.13 26.48
N CYS A 236 3.72 21.86 26.25
CA CYS A 236 3.64 21.26 24.93
C CYS A 236 2.22 21.40 24.35
N GLY A 237 2.09 22.01 23.17
CA GLY A 237 0.79 22.20 22.52
C GLY A 237 0.73 23.39 21.58
N LEU A 238 -0.49 23.68 21.11
CA LEU A 238 -0.79 24.81 20.23
C LEU A 238 -1.09 26.07 21.05
N TYR A 239 -0.38 27.16 20.75
CA TYR A 239 -0.56 28.46 21.40
C TYR A 239 -0.81 29.54 20.33
N LYS A 240 -1.69 30.49 20.65
CA LYS A 240 -1.90 31.66 19.80
C LYS A 240 -0.70 32.59 19.92
N CYS A 241 -0.12 32.97 18.79
CA CYS A 241 0.88 34.04 18.69
C CYS A 241 0.19 35.38 18.40
N ALA A 242 0.88 36.48 18.71
CA ALA A 242 0.43 37.85 18.45
C ALA A 242 0.46 38.20 16.96
#